data_AF-A0A843J9M7-F1
#
_entry.id   AF-A0A843J9M7-F1
#
_cell.length_a   1.000
_cell.length_b   1.000
_cell.length_c   1.000
_cell.angle_alpha   90.00
_cell.angle_beta   90.00
_cell.angle_gamma   90.00
#
_symmetry.space_group_name_H-M   'P 1'
#
loop_
_entity.id
_entity.type
_entity.pdbx_description
1 polymer ?
#
loop_
_entity_poly.entity_id
_entity_poly.type
_entity_poly.pdbx_seq_one_letter_code
_entity_poly.pdbx_strand_id
1 'polypeptide(L)'
;MKISQIAGFLGSGKTTALLKIVDGLVSRGEKVAIVVNDVGDISVDAKFIEAQGLKAKEISGGCICCEIAGTFAETIAKLHDSFHPDIVIVEPSGVAIPWGLKRAAEYSEVKSAEPLVITHAPVITLVDAASLKMLIKAVRRLVETQIREADVCFVNKIDAATQEEIAMAEDFIKSINPHAEISHMSAETGQGIDHACDLIQNGTSARYDESVDKERERLQQEYPGE
;
A
#
# COMPACT_ATOMS: atom_id res chain seq x y z
N MET A 1 -8.35 -13.83 1.61
CA MET A 1 -7.48 -12.96 0.79
C MET A 1 -6.95 -11.82 1.65
N LYS A 2 -5.67 -11.47 1.51
CA LYS A 2 -5.04 -10.36 2.24
C LYS A 2 -4.75 -9.20 1.31
N ILE A 3 -4.99 -7.97 1.76
CA ILE A 3 -4.66 -6.75 1.02
C ILE A 3 -3.47 -6.07 1.68
N SER A 4 -2.42 -5.83 0.90
CA SER A 4 -1.24 -5.08 1.29
C SER A 4 -1.11 -3.80 0.47
N GLN A 5 -0.47 -2.80 1.07
CA GLN A 5 -0.27 -1.49 0.45
C GLN A 5 1.19 -1.07 0.59
N ILE A 6 1.77 -0.62 -0.52
CA ILE A 6 3.11 -0.04 -0.54
C ILE A 6 2.96 1.44 -0.89
N ALA A 7 2.92 2.28 0.14
CA ALA A 7 2.78 3.73 0.04
C ALA A 7 4.14 4.43 0.04
N GLY A 8 4.13 5.74 -0.20
CA GLY A 8 5.31 6.58 -0.23
C GLY A 8 5.26 7.64 -1.32
N PHE A 9 6.04 8.69 -1.15
CA PHE A 9 6.04 9.82 -2.08
C PHE A 9 6.58 9.41 -3.47
N LEU A 10 6.30 10.21 -4.50
CA LEU A 10 6.82 9.95 -5.85
C LEU A 10 8.35 9.81 -5.83
N GLY A 11 8.87 8.79 -6.53
CA GLY A 11 10.31 8.52 -6.58
C GLY A 11 10.88 7.79 -5.37
N SER A 12 10.08 7.43 -4.36
CA SER A 12 10.58 6.71 -3.17
C SER A 12 10.97 5.25 -3.41
N GLY A 13 10.81 4.73 -4.63
CA GLY A 13 11.16 3.36 -5.00
C GLY A 13 10.04 2.33 -4.80
N LYS A 14 8.78 2.77 -4.71
CA LYS A 14 7.59 1.92 -4.51
C LYS A 14 7.51 0.79 -5.53
N THR A 15 7.48 1.10 -6.82
CA THR A 15 7.36 0.10 -7.90
C THR A 15 8.52 -0.90 -7.89
N THR A 16 9.75 -0.42 -7.68
CA THR A 16 10.93 -1.30 -7.55
C THR A 16 10.81 -2.24 -6.36
N ALA A 17 10.39 -1.73 -5.19
CA ALA A 17 10.19 -2.55 -4.00
C ALA A 17 9.03 -3.55 -4.21
N LEU A 18 7.92 -3.09 -4.79
CA LEU A 18 6.74 -3.90 -5.08
C LEU A 18 7.12 -5.12 -5.91
N LEU A 19 7.86 -4.94 -7.00
CA LEU A 19 8.26 -6.04 -7.87
C LEU A 19 9.09 -7.10 -7.14
N LYS A 20 10.05 -6.66 -6.32
CA LYS A 20 10.88 -7.58 -5.53
C LYS A 20 10.12 -8.28 -4.41
N ILE A 21 9.18 -7.57 -3.78
CA ILE A 21 8.28 -8.15 -2.78
C ILE A 21 7.38 -9.19 -3.44
N VAL A 22 6.83 -8.91 -4.62
CA VAL A 22 6.01 -9.87 -5.37
C VAL A 22 6.82 -11.12 -5.71
N ASP A 23 8.03 -10.97 -6.24
CA ASP A 23 8.92 -12.09 -6.53
C ASP A 23 9.22 -12.91 -5.26
N GLY A 24 9.54 -12.23 -4.15
CA GLY A 24 9.72 -12.83 -2.84
C GLY A 24 8.51 -13.63 -2.38
N LEU A 25 7.29 -13.08 -2.47
CA LEU A 25 6.06 -13.75 -2.07
C LEU A 25 5.71 -14.93 -2.97
N VAL A 26 5.87 -14.80 -4.29
CA VAL A 26 5.65 -15.89 -5.25
C VAL A 26 6.64 -17.02 -4.99
N SER A 27 7.91 -16.71 -4.68
CA SER A 27 8.91 -17.73 -4.31
C SER A 27 8.54 -18.48 -3.02
N ARG A 28 7.74 -17.86 -2.16
CA ARG A 28 7.18 -18.47 -0.93
C ARG A 28 5.86 -19.21 -1.17
N GLY A 29 5.41 -19.31 -2.42
CA GLY A 29 4.21 -20.04 -2.81
C GLY A 29 2.91 -19.23 -2.81
N GLU A 30 2.98 -17.92 -2.58
CA GLU A 30 1.79 -17.05 -2.54
C GLU A 30 1.28 -16.75 -3.95
N LYS A 31 -0.04 -16.79 -4.13
CA LYS A 31 -0.69 -16.32 -5.35
C LYS A 31 -1.00 -14.83 -5.25
N VAL A 32 -0.14 -14.01 -5.88
CA VAL A 32 -0.20 -12.56 -5.75
C VAL A 32 -0.90 -11.90 -6.95
N ALA A 33 -1.77 -10.93 -6.69
CA ALA A 33 -2.28 -9.98 -7.66
C ALA A 33 -1.76 -8.57 -7.35
N ILE A 34 -1.45 -7.79 -8.39
CA ILE A 34 -0.99 -6.40 -8.26
C ILE A 34 -2.08 -5.47 -8.78
N VAL A 35 -2.37 -4.41 -8.03
CA VAL A 35 -3.23 -3.29 -8.47
C VAL A 35 -2.40 -2.00 -8.38
N VAL A 36 -2.13 -1.37 -9.51
CA VAL A 36 -1.42 -0.09 -9.58
C VAL A 36 -2.41 0.99 -10.01
N ASN A 37 -2.42 2.13 -9.33
CA ASN A 37 -3.22 3.28 -9.76
C ASN A 37 -2.32 4.51 -9.93
N ASP A 38 -2.10 4.94 -11.17
CA ASP A 38 -1.41 6.18 -11.50
C ASP A 38 -2.36 7.22 -12.12
N VAL A 39 -2.17 8.48 -11.74
CA VAL A 39 -2.88 9.63 -12.32
C VAL A 39 -1.89 10.35 -13.23
N GLY A 40 -1.84 9.91 -14.48
CA GLY A 40 -1.04 10.51 -15.53
C GLY A 40 -0.82 9.53 -16.67
N ASP A 41 -0.99 9.97 -17.92
CA ASP A 41 -0.61 9.19 -19.10
C ASP A 41 0.83 8.72 -18.95
N ILE A 42 1.08 7.44 -18.63
CA ILE A 42 2.32 6.73 -18.94
C ILE A 42 2.12 5.22 -18.73
N SER A 43 2.12 4.53 -19.88
CA SER A 43 2.12 3.09 -20.12
C SER A 43 3.49 2.43 -19.83
N VAL A 44 4.25 2.92 -18.84
CA VAL A 44 5.61 2.42 -18.52
C VAL A 44 5.57 1.34 -17.44
N ASP A 45 4.73 1.47 -16.42
CA ASP A 45 4.78 0.57 -15.26
C ASP A 45 4.19 -0.81 -15.54
N ALA A 46 3.08 -0.89 -16.29
CA ALA A 46 2.54 -2.18 -16.74
C ALA A 46 3.53 -2.93 -17.64
N LYS A 47 4.21 -2.23 -18.56
CA LYS A 47 5.24 -2.82 -19.43
C LYS A 47 6.47 -3.25 -18.65
N PHE A 48 6.85 -2.51 -17.61
CA PHE A 48 7.97 -2.88 -16.73
C PHE A 48 7.63 -4.13 -15.91
N ILE A 49 6.41 -4.22 -15.37
CA ILE A 49 5.92 -5.40 -14.65
C ILE A 49 5.80 -6.62 -15.59
N GLU A 50 5.25 -6.44 -16.81
CA GLU A 50 5.17 -7.49 -17.83
C GLU A 50 6.55 -7.94 -18.33
N ALA A 51 7.52 -7.02 -18.47
CA ALA A 51 8.89 -7.35 -18.85
C ALA A 51 9.61 -8.23 -17.81
N GLN A 52 9.17 -8.19 -16.55
CA GLN A 52 9.66 -9.09 -15.48
C GLN A 52 8.87 -10.42 -15.41
N GLY A 53 8.01 -10.72 -16.40
CA GLY A 53 7.25 -11.96 -16.47
C GLY A 53 6.02 -12.02 -15.55
N LEU A 54 5.68 -10.91 -14.87
CA LEU A 54 4.49 -10.82 -14.03
C LEU A 54 3.30 -10.36 -14.88
N LYS A 55 2.15 -11.03 -14.73
CA LYS A 55 0.91 -10.60 -15.38
C LYS A 55 0.34 -9.40 -14.61
N ALA A 56 0.70 -8.18 -15.02
CA ALA A 56 -0.01 -6.97 -14.62
C ALA A 56 -1.40 -6.96 -15.26
N LYS A 57 -2.45 -6.65 -14.51
CA LYS A 57 -3.75 -6.29 -15.08
C LYS A 57 -3.91 -4.79 -14.94
N GLU A 58 -3.68 -4.06 -16.04
CA GLU A 58 -3.85 -2.61 -16.10
C GLU A 58 -5.31 -2.24 -15.82
N ILE A 59 -5.54 -1.28 -14.92
CA ILE A 59 -6.86 -0.69 -14.67
C ILE A 59 -6.70 0.83 -14.69
N SER A 60 -7.00 1.43 -15.84
CA SER A 60 -7.03 2.88 -16.01
C SER A 60 -8.32 3.43 -15.39
N GLY A 61 -8.22 4.28 -14.36
CA GLY A 61 -9.36 4.93 -13.72
C GLY A 61 -8.93 6.12 -12.86
N GLY A 62 -9.48 7.30 -13.15
CA GLY A 62 -9.10 8.59 -12.58
C GLY A 62 -9.28 8.75 -11.06
N CYS A 63 -8.73 9.86 -10.55
CA CYS A 63 -8.68 10.31 -9.15
C CYS A 63 -9.51 9.52 -8.11
N ILE A 64 -8.80 8.72 -7.30
CA ILE A 64 -9.28 7.98 -6.12
C ILE A 64 -10.05 8.84 -5.11
N CYS A 65 -9.86 10.17 -5.06
CA CYS A 65 -10.44 10.98 -3.99
C CYS A 65 -11.90 11.46 -4.22
N CYS A 66 -12.51 11.22 -5.40
CA CYS A 66 -13.86 11.72 -5.71
C CYS A 66 -14.88 10.68 -6.22
N GLU A 67 -14.47 9.45 -6.55
CA GLU A 67 -15.36 8.35 -7.01
C GLU A 67 -15.27 7.11 -6.09
N ILE A 68 -15.06 7.36 -4.80
CA ILE A 68 -14.79 6.37 -3.75
C ILE A 68 -15.97 5.40 -3.59
N ALA A 69 -15.84 4.20 -4.17
CA ALA A 69 -16.21 2.89 -3.61
C ALA A 69 -16.30 1.84 -4.72
N GLY A 70 -16.97 2.16 -5.83
CA GLY A 70 -17.36 1.18 -6.86
C GLY A 70 -16.18 0.55 -7.62
N THR A 71 -15.22 1.34 -8.11
CA THR A 71 -14.19 0.83 -9.03
C THR A 71 -13.17 -0.11 -8.35
N PHE A 72 -12.75 0.21 -7.13
CA PHE A 72 -11.82 -0.64 -6.38
C PHE A 72 -12.52 -1.87 -5.78
N ALA A 73 -13.71 -1.71 -5.17
CA ALA A 73 -14.50 -2.83 -4.66
C ALA A 73 -14.84 -3.85 -5.76
N GLU A 74 -15.27 -3.35 -6.94
CA GLU A 74 -15.50 -4.22 -8.10
C GLU A 74 -14.23 -4.92 -8.58
N THR A 75 -13.09 -4.25 -8.53
CA THR A 75 -11.81 -4.84 -8.92
C THR A 75 -11.45 -6.00 -7.98
N ILE A 76 -11.58 -5.77 -6.67
CA ILE A 76 -11.35 -6.78 -5.65
C ILE A 76 -12.31 -7.97 -5.82
N ALA A 77 -13.60 -7.72 -6.03
CA ALA A 77 -14.59 -8.77 -6.29
C ALA A 77 -14.26 -9.57 -7.56
N LYS A 78 -13.91 -8.90 -8.67
CA LYS A 78 -13.51 -9.55 -9.92
C LYS A 78 -12.24 -10.38 -9.75
N LEU A 79 -11.25 -9.88 -9.01
CA LEU A 79 -10.01 -10.61 -8.72
C LEU A 79 -10.28 -11.85 -7.87
N HIS A 80 -11.12 -11.73 -6.84
CA HIS A 80 -11.56 -12.85 -6.03
C HIS A 80 -12.21 -13.94 -6.91
N ASP A 81 -13.22 -13.59 -7.70
CA ASP A 81 -14.01 -14.56 -8.46
C ASP A 81 -13.25 -15.18 -9.64
N SER A 82 -12.32 -14.46 -10.28
CA SER A 82 -11.63 -14.94 -11.49
C SER A 82 -10.23 -15.47 -11.24
N PHE A 83 -9.50 -14.88 -10.29
CA PHE A 83 -8.10 -15.18 -10.05
C PHE A 83 -7.87 -15.86 -8.70
N HIS A 84 -8.72 -15.67 -7.69
CA HIS A 84 -8.55 -16.25 -6.35
C HIS A 84 -7.13 -16.02 -5.77
N PRO A 85 -6.66 -14.76 -5.61
CA PRO A 85 -5.34 -14.50 -5.03
C PRO A 85 -5.33 -14.70 -3.51
N ASP A 86 -4.19 -15.13 -2.99
CA ASP A 86 -3.90 -15.12 -1.55
C ASP A 86 -3.66 -13.67 -1.09
N ILE A 87 -2.89 -12.91 -1.88
CA ILE A 87 -2.46 -11.54 -1.59
C ILE A 87 -2.78 -10.61 -2.76
N VAL A 88 -3.39 -9.46 -2.47
CA VAL A 88 -3.48 -8.32 -3.40
C VAL A 88 -2.55 -7.22 -2.89
N ILE A 89 -1.54 -6.86 -3.67
CA ILE A 89 -0.66 -5.73 -3.37
C ILE A 89 -1.10 -4.52 -4.16
N VAL A 90 -1.30 -3.41 -3.45
CA VAL A 90 -1.70 -2.15 -4.06
C VAL A 90 -0.59 -1.13 -3.97
N GLU A 91 -0.24 -0.54 -5.11
CA GLU A 91 0.54 0.69 -5.18
C GLU A 91 -0.44 1.86 -5.38
N PRO A 92 -0.79 2.59 -4.31
CA PRO A 92 -1.56 3.81 -4.45
C PRO A 92 -0.71 4.89 -5.13
N SER A 93 -1.37 5.82 -5.83
CA SER A 93 -0.72 7.03 -6.32
C SER A 93 -0.02 7.75 -5.17
N GLY A 94 1.07 8.47 -5.45
CA GLY A 94 1.92 9.10 -4.42
C GLY A 94 1.23 10.14 -3.53
N VAL A 95 -0.07 10.40 -3.73
CA VAL A 95 -0.91 11.31 -2.95
C VAL A 95 -2.11 10.60 -2.28
N ALA A 96 -2.35 9.33 -2.59
CA ALA A 96 -3.50 8.60 -2.07
C ALA A 96 -3.28 8.17 -0.61
N ILE A 97 -4.40 8.08 0.10
CA ILE A 97 -4.46 7.88 1.54
C ILE A 97 -4.70 6.38 1.83
N PRO A 98 -3.77 5.68 2.49
CA PRO A 98 -3.83 4.23 2.76
C PRO A 98 -5.17 3.69 3.29
N TRP A 99 -5.81 4.37 4.24
CA TRP A 99 -7.05 3.84 4.86
C TRP A 99 -8.25 3.84 3.91
N GLY A 100 -8.35 4.81 2.99
CA GLY A 100 -9.49 4.91 2.06
C GLY A 100 -9.63 3.66 1.21
N LEU A 101 -8.48 3.05 0.88
CA LEU A 101 -8.40 1.82 0.11
C LEU A 101 -8.86 0.60 0.92
N LYS A 102 -8.54 0.52 2.22
CA LYS A 102 -9.00 -0.59 3.08
C LYS A 102 -10.52 -0.60 3.15
N ARG A 103 -11.12 0.56 3.45
CA ARG A 103 -12.58 0.73 3.51
C ARG A 103 -13.25 0.43 2.17
N ALA A 104 -12.68 0.90 1.06
CA ALA A 104 -13.22 0.61 -0.26
C ALA A 104 -13.27 -0.90 -0.54
N ALA A 105 -12.28 -1.68 -0.06
CA ALA A 105 -12.27 -3.13 -0.24
C ALA A 105 -13.45 -3.83 0.48
N GLU A 106 -13.90 -3.30 1.61
CA GLU A 106 -15.00 -3.90 2.40
C GLU A 106 -16.35 -3.83 1.69
N TYR A 107 -16.52 -2.92 0.72
CA TYR A 107 -17.74 -2.81 -0.10
C TYR A 107 -17.75 -3.79 -1.29
N SER A 108 -16.84 -4.76 -1.35
CA SER A 108 -16.74 -5.71 -2.47
C SER A 108 -17.89 -6.72 -2.44
N GLU A 109 -18.72 -6.72 -3.49
CA GLU A 109 -19.79 -7.70 -3.68
C GLU A 109 -19.33 -8.83 -4.61
N VAL A 110 -19.01 -9.99 -4.03
CA VAL A 110 -18.58 -11.18 -4.78
C VAL A 110 -19.74 -12.03 -5.24
N LYS A 111 -19.59 -12.67 -6.41
CA LYS A 111 -20.58 -13.61 -6.95
C LYS A 111 -20.29 -15.06 -6.58
N SER A 112 -19.10 -15.34 -6.06
CA SER A 112 -18.71 -16.67 -5.58
C SER A 112 -19.62 -17.16 -4.45
N ALA A 113 -19.81 -18.49 -4.38
CA ALA A 113 -20.50 -19.14 -3.28
C ALA A 113 -19.67 -19.11 -1.97
N GLU A 114 -18.36 -18.91 -2.08
CA GLU A 114 -17.48 -18.74 -0.93
C GLU A 114 -17.45 -17.26 -0.47
N PRO A 115 -17.65 -16.99 0.83
CA PRO A 115 -17.64 -15.63 1.33
C PRO A 115 -16.25 -15.01 1.22
N LEU A 116 -16.17 -13.80 0.67
CA LEU A 116 -14.93 -13.03 0.63
C LEU A 116 -14.58 -12.54 2.03
N VAL A 117 -13.52 -13.11 2.62
CA VAL A 117 -12.90 -12.60 3.85
C VAL A 117 -11.63 -11.83 3.50
N ILE A 118 -11.64 -10.54 3.81
CA ILE A 118 -10.51 -9.63 3.62
C ILE A 118 -9.79 -9.44 4.96
N THR A 119 -8.46 -9.57 4.93
CA THR A 119 -7.59 -9.10 6.01
C THR A 119 -6.64 -8.04 5.46
N HIS A 120 -6.16 -7.15 6.30
CA HIS A 120 -5.25 -6.08 5.89
C HIS A 120 -3.86 -6.30 6.47
N ALA A 121 -2.86 -6.39 5.61
CA ALA A 121 -1.46 -6.33 6.01
C ALA A 121 -1.13 -4.94 6.62
N PRO A 122 -0.01 -4.82 7.36
CA PRO A 122 0.51 -3.52 7.79
C PRO A 122 0.68 -2.57 6.60
N VAL A 123 0.32 -1.29 6.77
CA VAL A 123 0.60 -0.25 5.78
C VAL A 123 2.11 0.00 5.76
N ILE A 124 2.74 -0.39 4.65
CA ILE A 124 4.16 -0.16 4.40
C ILE A 124 4.32 1.18 3.69
N THR A 125 5.04 2.12 4.30
CA THR A 125 5.37 3.41 3.68
C THR A 125 6.87 3.51 3.43
N LEU A 126 7.26 3.72 2.17
CA LEU A 126 8.66 3.95 1.80
C LEU A 126 9.02 5.43 1.93
N VAL A 127 10.09 5.70 2.69
CA VAL A 127 10.67 7.02 2.91
C VAL A 127 12.05 7.07 2.24
N ASP A 128 12.20 7.87 1.19
CA ASP A 128 13.48 8.06 0.50
C ASP A 128 14.45 8.86 1.38
N ALA A 129 15.43 8.18 1.99
CA ALA A 129 16.41 8.82 2.87
C ALA A 129 17.25 9.89 2.16
N ALA A 130 17.70 9.60 0.94
CA ALA A 130 18.58 10.48 0.16
C ALA A 130 17.86 11.78 -0.28
N SER A 131 16.56 11.71 -0.55
CA SER A 131 15.79 12.87 -1.02
C SER A 131 14.96 13.57 0.07
N LEU A 132 14.85 12.99 1.27
CA LEU A 132 13.88 13.44 2.28
C LEU A 132 14.01 14.92 2.62
N LYS A 133 15.24 15.45 2.76
CA LYS A 133 15.47 16.85 3.10
C LYS A 133 14.87 17.82 2.06
N MET A 134 14.94 17.45 0.79
CA MET A 134 14.35 18.22 -0.30
C MET A 134 12.83 18.08 -0.29
N LEU A 135 12.32 16.85 -0.12
CA LEU A 135 10.89 16.57 -0.09
C LEU A 135 10.18 17.29 1.05
N ILE A 136 10.77 17.34 2.25
CA ILE A 136 10.23 18.10 3.39
C ILE A 136 10.13 19.59 3.05
N LYS A 137 11.06 20.16 2.28
CA LYS A 137 10.98 21.57 1.89
C LYS A 137 9.88 21.85 0.86
N ALA A 138 9.68 20.93 -0.09
CA ALA A 138 8.77 21.13 -1.21
C ALA A 138 7.32 20.73 -0.90
N VAL A 139 7.13 19.59 -0.22
CA VAL A 139 5.84 18.88 -0.14
C VAL A 139 5.59 18.27 1.25
N ARG A 140 6.08 18.91 2.31
CA ARG A 140 6.02 18.43 3.71
C ARG A 140 4.71 17.73 4.09
N ARG A 141 3.59 18.40 3.84
CA ARG A 141 2.26 17.92 4.24
C ARG A 141 1.92 16.56 3.63
N LEU A 142 2.32 16.30 2.38
CA LEU A 142 2.07 15.03 1.72
C LEU A 142 2.91 13.91 2.35
N VAL A 143 4.20 14.18 2.60
CA VAL A 143 5.11 13.22 3.26
C VAL A 143 4.61 12.89 4.66
N GLU A 144 4.22 13.90 5.46
CA GLU A 144 3.70 13.69 6.81
C GLU A 144 2.41 12.87 6.83
N THR A 145 1.49 13.08 5.88
CA THR A 145 0.24 12.30 5.79
C THR A 145 0.52 10.82 5.59
N GLN A 146 1.43 10.46 4.68
CA GLN A 146 1.77 9.06 4.42
C GLN A 146 2.46 8.39 5.62
N ILE A 147 3.33 9.12 6.33
CA ILE A 147 4.01 8.61 7.53
C ILE A 147 3.02 8.41 8.68
N ARG A 148 2.06 9.33 8.86
CA ARG A 148 1.07 9.26 9.95
C ARG A 148 0.21 7.99 9.91
N GLU A 149 -0.04 7.48 8.71
CA GLU A 149 -0.90 6.31 8.49
C GLU A 149 -0.12 5.01 8.38
N ALA A 150 1.21 5.07 8.34
CA ALA A 150 2.06 3.90 8.24
C ALA A 150 2.00 3.05 9.51
N ASP A 151 1.80 1.75 9.37
CA ASP A 151 2.11 0.79 10.44
C ASP A 151 3.62 0.57 10.49
N VAL A 152 4.27 0.51 9.32
CA VAL A 152 5.72 0.37 9.17
C VAL A 152 6.24 1.38 8.16
N CYS A 153 7.23 2.16 8.56
CA CYS A 153 8.01 2.99 7.64
C CYS A 153 9.31 2.27 7.28
N PHE A 154 9.52 2.01 5.99
CA PHE A 154 10.82 1.60 5.49
C PHE A 154 11.60 2.82 5.01
N VAL A 155 12.69 3.12 5.69
CA VAL A 155 13.70 4.06 5.21
C VAL A 155 14.39 3.39 4.02
N ASN A 156 14.06 3.84 2.81
CA ASN A 156 14.51 3.26 1.55
C ASN A 156 15.71 4.02 0.97
N LYS A 157 16.41 3.37 0.02
CA LYS A 157 17.63 3.85 -0.65
C LYS A 157 18.82 3.99 0.29
N ILE A 158 18.91 3.13 1.30
CA ILE A 158 20.04 3.08 2.23
C ILE A 158 21.37 2.73 1.55
N ASP A 159 21.32 2.18 0.34
CA ASP A 159 22.48 1.95 -0.52
C ASP A 159 23.09 3.24 -1.09
N ALA A 160 22.30 4.30 -1.21
CA ALA A 160 22.70 5.59 -1.77
C ALA A 160 22.73 6.73 -0.72
N ALA A 161 22.07 6.55 0.42
CA ALA A 161 21.99 7.53 1.49
C ALA A 161 23.17 7.42 2.46
N THR A 162 23.57 8.57 3.01
CA THR A 162 24.51 8.67 4.12
C THR A 162 23.86 8.24 5.44
N GLN A 163 24.68 7.91 6.45
CA GLN A 163 24.17 7.56 7.78
C GLN A 163 23.43 8.74 8.43
N GLU A 164 23.87 9.96 8.16
CA GLU A 164 23.21 11.18 8.63
C GLU A 164 21.83 11.37 7.99
N GLU A 165 21.68 11.04 6.71
CA GLU A 165 20.38 11.09 6.02
C GLU A 165 19.42 10.02 6.52
N ILE A 166 19.91 8.81 6.76
CA ILE A 166 19.14 7.72 7.37
C ILE A 166 18.66 8.12 8.75
N ALA A 167 19.56 8.60 9.62
CA ALA A 167 19.21 9.06 10.96
C ALA A 167 18.18 10.20 10.94
N MET A 168 18.34 11.16 10.01
CA MET A 168 17.37 12.25 9.85
C MET A 168 15.99 11.73 9.42
N ALA A 169 15.93 10.71 8.56
CA ALA A 169 14.69 10.07 8.19
C ALA A 169 14.01 9.38 9.36
N GLU A 170 14.76 8.64 10.19
CA GLU A 170 14.22 8.00 11.39
C GLU A 170 13.65 9.03 12.37
N ASP A 171 14.40 10.09 12.65
CA ASP A 171 13.97 11.15 13.56
C ASP A 171 12.72 11.87 13.04
N PHE A 172 12.68 12.13 11.73
CA PHE A 172 11.50 12.72 11.10
C PHE A 172 10.29 11.79 11.23
N ILE A 173 10.44 10.49 10.93
CA ILE A 173 9.37 9.50 11.06
C ILE A 173 8.86 9.45 12.51
N LYS A 174 9.76 9.32 13.49
CA LYS A 174 9.41 9.28 14.93
C LYS A 174 8.66 10.55 15.37
N SER A 175 9.02 11.72 14.83
CA SER A 175 8.36 12.98 15.16
C SER A 175 6.92 13.07 14.64
N ILE A 176 6.59 12.35 13.56
CA ILE A 176 5.26 12.36 12.93
C ILE A 176 4.41 11.19 13.41
N ASN A 177 5.02 10.01 13.52
CA ASN A 177 4.35 8.77 13.90
C ASN A 177 5.22 7.97 14.88
N PRO A 178 5.11 8.24 16.20
CA PRO A 178 5.89 7.52 17.21
C PRO A 178 5.50 6.05 17.36
N HIS A 179 4.39 5.63 16.74
CA HIS A 179 3.87 4.27 16.81
C HIS A 179 4.20 3.44 15.56
N ALA A 180 4.79 4.04 14.52
CA ALA A 180 5.21 3.28 13.35
C ALA A 180 6.49 2.49 13.66
N GLU A 181 6.53 1.22 13.28
CA GLU A 181 7.78 0.48 13.22
C GLU A 181 8.68 1.13 12.16
N ILE A 182 9.98 1.23 12.43
CA ILE A 182 10.96 1.75 11.46
C ILE A 182 11.89 0.63 11.07
N SER A 183 11.95 0.37 9.78
CA SER A 183 12.81 -0.62 9.15
C SER A 183 13.62 0.02 8.03
N HIS A 184 14.68 -0.68 7.57
CA HIS A 184 15.55 -0.19 6.50
C HIS A 184 15.40 -1.06 5.25
N MET A 185 15.43 -0.42 4.08
CA MET A 185 15.35 -1.11 2.80
C MET A 185 16.28 -0.48 1.76
N SER A 186 16.78 -1.32 0.87
CA SER A 186 17.28 -0.91 -0.43
C SER A 186 16.52 -1.70 -1.47
N ALA A 187 15.53 -1.07 -2.11
CA ALA A 187 14.81 -1.70 -3.21
C ALA A 187 15.76 -2.05 -4.37
N GLU A 188 16.84 -1.29 -4.55
CA GLU A 188 17.86 -1.54 -5.58
C GLU A 188 18.61 -2.85 -5.32
N THR A 189 19.11 -3.06 -4.10
CA THR A 189 19.91 -4.25 -3.76
C THR A 189 19.07 -5.45 -3.30
N GLY A 190 17.84 -5.21 -2.86
CA GLY A 190 16.96 -6.23 -2.26
C GLY A 190 17.07 -6.34 -0.74
N GLN A 191 17.95 -5.57 -0.09
CA GLN A 191 18.04 -5.53 1.37
C GLN A 191 16.69 -5.10 1.97
N GLY A 192 16.20 -5.85 2.96
CA GLY A 192 14.94 -5.57 3.65
C GLY A 192 13.67 -6.09 2.95
N ILE A 193 13.78 -6.66 1.75
CA ILE A 193 12.63 -7.22 1.02
C ILE A 193 12.02 -8.42 1.74
N ASP A 194 12.85 -9.32 2.28
CA ASP A 194 12.34 -10.48 3.04
C ASP A 194 11.53 -10.08 4.27
N HIS A 195 11.95 -9.02 4.97
CA HIS A 195 11.21 -8.46 6.10
C HIS A 195 9.86 -7.88 5.64
N ALA A 196 9.83 -7.17 4.51
CA ALA A 196 8.57 -6.69 3.93
C ALA A 196 7.63 -7.85 3.56
N CYS A 197 8.15 -8.93 2.97
CA CYS A 197 7.37 -10.14 2.69
C CYS A 197 6.82 -10.77 3.98
N ASP A 198 7.62 -10.87 5.04
CA ASP A 198 7.18 -11.40 6.34
C ASP A 198 6.05 -10.55 6.96
N LEU A 199 6.19 -9.23 6.92
CA LEU A 199 5.17 -8.29 7.37
C LEU A 199 3.87 -8.46 6.58
N ILE A 200 3.95 -8.69 5.27
CA ILE A 200 2.78 -8.90 4.42
C ILE A 200 2.10 -10.24 4.75
N GLN A 201 2.87 -11.34 4.81
CA GLN A 201 2.29 -12.67 5.06
C GLN A 201 1.73 -12.81 6.47
N ASN A 202 2.43 -12.29 7.48
CA ASN A 202 2.14 -12.61 8.88
C ASN A 202 1.57 -11.42 9.65
N GLY A 203 1.86 -10.19 9.22
CA GLY A 203 1.36 -8.99 9.88
C GLY A 203 -0.14 -8.77 9.63
N THR A 204 -0.74 -8.01 10.55
CA THR A 204 -2.09 -7.48 10.42
C THR A 204 -2.08 -6.02 10.88
N SER A 205 -2.64 -5.14 10.07
CA SER A 205 -2.87 -3.75 10.46
C SER A 205 -3.98 -3.69 11.50
N ALA A 206 -3.64 -3.37 12.75
CA ALA A 206 -4.63 -3.11 13.81
C ALA A 206 -5.14 -1.65 13.82
N ARG A 207 -4.51 -0.73 13.06
CA ARG A 207 -4.96 0.67 12.93
C ARG A 207 -6.20 0.75 12.06
N TYR A 208 -7.30 0.37 12.68
CA TYR A 208 -8.66 0.61 12.28
C TYR A 208 -9.12 1.84 13.08
N ASP A 209 -9.48 2.92 12.39
CA ASP A 209 -10.01 4.10 13.07
C ASP A 209 -11.40 3.77 13.64
N GLU A 210 -11.48 3.63 14.97
CA GLU A 210 -12.73 3.42 15.71
C GLU A 210 -13.84 4.43 15.38
N SER A 211 -13.51 5.59 14.79
CA SER A 211 -14.49 6.59 14.37
C SER A 211 -15.42 6.07 13.26
N VAL A 212 -14.95 5.12 12.44
CA VAL A 212 -15.72 4.53 11.33
C VAL A 212 -16.73 3.50 11.84
N ASP A 213 -16.34 2.67 12.81
CA ASP A 213 -17.29 1.76 13.46
C ASP A 213 -18.31 2.53 14.29
N LYS A 214 -17.90 3.59 15.01
CA LYS A 214 -18.83 4.46 15.76
C LYS A 214 -19.81 5.17 14.84
N GLU A 215 -19.38 5.63 13.66
CA GLU A 215 -20.27 6.23 12.67
C GLU A 215 -21.18 5.17 12.02
N ARG A 216 -20.70 3.94 11.79
CA ARG A 216 -21.50 2.82 11.27
C ARG A 216 -22.55 2.34 12.27
N GLU A 217 -22.20 2.21 13.55
CA GLU A 217 -23.11 1.93 14.66
C GLU A 217 -24.15 3.05 14.80
N ARG A 218 -23.71 4.31 14.73
CA ARG A 218 -24.61 5.47 14.74
C ARG A 218 -25.57 5.43 13.56
N LEU A 219 -25.10 5.22 12.33
CA LEU A 219 -25.94 5.16 11.13
C LEU A 219 -26.89 3.96 11.13
N GLN A 220 -26.51 2.80 11.69
CA GLN A 220 -27.42 1.66 11.89
C GLN A 220 -28.49 1.91 12.96
N GLN A 221 -28.19 2.75 13.96
CA GLN A 221 -29.19 3.21 14.94
C GLN A 221 -30.11 4.30 14.37
N GLU A 222 -29.57 5.19 13.53
CA GLU A 222 -30.26 6.34 12.95
C GLU A 222 -31.11 5.95 11.72
N TYR A 223 -30.71 4.88 11.01
CA TYR A 223 -31.42 4.27 9.88
C TYR A 223 -31.38 2.74 9.96
N PRO A 224 -32.14 2.11 10.87
CA PRO A 224 -32.29 0.67 10.86
C PRO A 224 -32.96 0.27 9.54
N GLY A 225 -32.27 -0.54 8.73
CA GLY A 225 -32.85 -1.09 7.49
C GLY A 225 -34.17 -1.80 7.81
N GLU A 226 -35.13 -1.65 6.89
CA GLU A 226 -36.52 -2.15 6.99
C GLU A 226 -36.68 -3.54 7.64
#